data_AF-A0A9E4PLC0-F1
#
_entry.id   AF-A0A9E4PLC0-F1
#
_cell.length_a   1.000
_cell.length_b   1.000
_cell.length_c   1.000
_cell.angle_alpha   90.00
_cell.angle_beta   90.00
_cell.angle_gamma   90.00
#
_symmetry.space_group_name_H-M   'P 1'
#
loop_
_entity.id
_entity.type
_entity.pdbx_description
1 polymer ?
#
loop_
_entity_poly.entity_id
_entity_poly.type
_entity_poly.pdbx_seq_one_letter_code
_entity_poly.pdbx_strand_id
1 'polypeptide(L)' 'MPEAFEISHDPKTLELEEADDGRARLVLTLSKLGQVTKLDFFLDADEAQALATALTR' A
#
# COMPACT_ATOMS: atom_id res chain seq x y z
N MET A 1 -36.06 0.10 14.87
CA MET A 1 -34.93 1.04 14.99
C MET A 1 -33.99 0.73 13.85
N PRO A 2 -33.52 1.70 13.05
CA PRO A 2 -32.55 1.38 12.01
C PRO A 2 -31.24 0.98 12.70
N GLU A 3 -30.74 -0.21 12.40
CA GLU A 3 -29.45 -0.69 12.90
C GLU A 3 -28.35 0.27 12.45
N ALA A 4 -27.50 0.69 13.39
CA ALA A 4 -26.31 1.45 13.06
C ALA A 4 -25.36 0.51 12.31
N PHE A 5 -25.27 0.67 10.99
CA PHE A 5 -24.26 -0.01 10.19
C PHE A 5 -22.90 0.65 10.45
N GLU A 6 -22.12 0.09 11.36
CA GLU A 6 -20.72 0.46 11.53
C GLU A 6 -19.87 -0.40 10.59
N ILE A 7 -19.35 0.21 9.52
CA ILE A 7 -18.38 -0.42 8.63
C ILE A 7 -16.99 -0.07 9.14
N SER A 8 -16.43 -0.89 10.02
CA SER A 8 -15.00 -0.87 10.32
C SER A 8 -14.24 -1.32 9.08
N HIS A 9 -13.73 -0.38 8.29
CA HIS A 9 -12.84 -0.73 7.19
C HIS A 9 -11.49 -1.12 7.80
N ASP A 10 -11.00 -2.31 7.45
CA ASP A 10 -9.61 -2.67 7.73
C ASP A 10 -8.67 -1.58 7.17
N PRO A 11 -7.58 -1.26 7.89
CA PRO A 11 -6.63 -0.25 7.43
C PRO A 11 -6.08 -0.63 6.05
N LYS A 12 -6.02 0.35 5.15
CA LYS A 12 -5.20 0.22 3.96
C LYS A 12 -3.75 0.29 4.40
N THR A 13 -2.96 -0.73 4.09
CA THR A 13 -1.54 -0.77 4.46
C THR A 13 -0.70 -0.45 3.24
N LEU A 14 0.27 0.44 3.42
CA LEU A 14 1.30 0.75 2.43
C LEU A 14 2.65 0.35 3.00
N GLU A 15 3.35 -0.55 2.31
CA GLU A 15 4.64 -1.09 2.73
C GLU A 15 5.68 -0.80 1.64
N LEU A 16 6.89 -0.40 2.06
CA LEU A 16 8.04 -0.28 1.17
C LEU A 16 9.00 -1.43 1.48
N GLU A 17 9.26 -2.25 0.48
CA GLU A 17 10.09 -3.45 0.55
C GLU A 17 11.21 -3.41 -0.50
N GLU A 18 12.17 -4.31 -0.36
CA GLU A 18 13.16 -4.62 -1.40
C GLU A 18 12.75 -5.92 -2.10
N ALA A 19 12.67 -5.91 -3.42
CA ALA A 19 12.37 -7.09 -4.22
C ALA A 19 13.61 -8.00 -4.36
N ASP A 20 13.39 -9.24 -4.80
CA ASP A 20 14.48 -10.23 -4.99
C ASP A 20 15.55 -9.79 -6.00
N ASP A 21 15.21 -8.84 -6.88
CA ASP A 21 16.13 -8.23 -7.86
C ASP A 21 16.82 -6.94 -7.36
N GLY A 22 16.62 -6.60 -6.08
CA GLY A 22 17.20 -5.41 -5.43
C GLY A 22 16.45 -4.10 -5.72
N ARG A 23 15.33 -4.13 -6.44
CA ARG A 23 14.52 -2.92 -6.68
C ARG A 23 13.59 -2.62 -5.52
N ALA A 24 13.30 -1.33 -5.31
CA ALA A 24 12.29 -0.91 -4.35
C ALA A 24 10.91 -1.36 -4.82
N ARG A 25 10.13 -1.96 -3.93
CA ARG A 25 8.77 -2.44 -4.17
C ARG A 25 7.81 -1.78 -3.20
N LEU A 26 6.79 -1.11 -3.73
CA LEU A 26 5.69 -0.58 -2.94
C LEU A 26 4.54 -1.60 -2.96
N VAL A 27 4.11 -2.04 -1.79
CA VAL A 27 3.00 -2.98 -1.64
C VAL A 27 1.81 -2.25 -1.03
N LEU A 28 0.71 -2.19 -1.77
CA LEU A 28 -0.55 -1.65 -1.28
C LEU A 28 -1.52 -2.81 -0.99
N THR A 29 -1.83 -3.01 0.28
CA THR A 29 -2.82 -3.99 0.74
C THR A 29 -4.16 -3.31 0.96
N LEU A 30 -5.17 -3.73 0.21
CA LEU A 30 -6.55 -3.27 0.30
C LEU A 30 -7.42 -4.41 0.83
N SER A 31 -8.11 -4.19 1.95
CA SER A 31 -9.12 -5.12 2.46
C SER A 31 -10.51 -4.49 2.38
N LYS A 32 -11.45 -5.17 1.72
CA LYS A 32 -12.85 -4.74 1.61
C LYS A 32 -13.76 -5.92 1.32
N LEU A 33 -14.93 -5.97 1.98
CA LEU A 33 -15.96 -7.00 1.77
C LEU A 33 -15.42 -8.45 1.89
N GLY A 34 -14.51 -8.68 2.83
CA GLY A 34 -13.88 -9.99 3.04
C GLY A 34 -12.87 -10.40 1.96
N GLN A 35 -12.50 -9.50 1.06
CA GLN A 35 -11.46 -9.71 0.06
C GLN A 35 -10.23 -8.87 0.40
N VAL A 36 -9.06 -9.51 0.31
CA VAL A 36 -7.75 -8.86 0.45
C VAL A 36 -7.08 -8.86 -0.92
N THR A 37 -6.77 -7.66 -1.41
CA THR A 37 -6.06 -7.44 -2.66
C THR A 37 -4.72 -6.80 -2.36
N LYS A 38 -3.64 -7.38 -2.88
CA LYS A 38 -2.29 -6.80 -2.85
C LYS A 38 -1.94 -6.29 -4.25
N LEU A 39 -1.44 -5.07 -4.30
CA LEU A 39 -0.93 -4.44 -5.52
C LEU A 39 0.56 -4.17 -5.32
N ASP A 40 1.37 -4.76 -6.19
CA ASP A 40 2.82 -4.61 -6.19
C ASP A 40 3.25 -3.61 -7.26
N PHE A 41 3.99 -2.58 -6.85
CA PHE A 41 4.59 -1.59 -7.75
C PHE A 41 6.11 -1.67 -7.61
N PHE A 42 6.80 -2.11 -8.65
CA PHE A 42 8.25 -2.11 -8.71
C PHE A 42 8.72 -0.77 -9.23
N LEU A 43 9.45 -0.04 -8.40
CA LEU A 43 9.91 1.30 -8.72
C LEU A 43 11.21 1.22 -9.52
N ASP A 44 11.32 2.06 -10.54
CA ASP A 44 12.62 2.37 -11.12
C ASP A 44 13.41 3.36 -10.24
N ALA A 45 14.63 3.70 -10.67
CA ALA A 45 15.51 4.58 -9.91
C ALA A 45 14.94 6.00 -9.74
N ASP A 46 14.28 6.53 -10.77
CA ASP A 46 13.72 7.89 -10.75
C ASP A 46 12.48 7.94 -9.85
N GLU A 47 11.61 6.93 -9.94
CA GLU A 47 10.43 6.77 -9.09
C GLU A 47 10.80 6.58 -7.62
N ALA A 48 11.83 5.76 -7.33
CA ALA A 48 12.33 5.55 -5.97
C ALA A 48 12.89 6.84 -5.36
N GLN A 49 13.63 7.63 -6.15
CA GLN A 49 14.17 8.92 -5.70
C GLN A 49 13.06 9.95 -5.46
N ALA A 50 12.04 9.99 -6.31
CA ALA A 50 10.87 10.85 -6.12
C ALA A 50 10.11 10.48 -4.82
N LEU A 51 9.91 9.18 -4.57
CA LEU A 51 9.28 8.70 -3.34
C LEU A 51 10.09 9.08 -2.10
N ALA A 52 11.41 8.85 -2.10
CA ALA A 52 12.29 9.21 -1.00
C ALA A 52 12.21 10.72 -0.67
N THR A 53 12.18 11.56 -1.69
CA THR A 53 12.03 13.02 -1.54
C THR A 53 10.69 13.39 -0.89
N ALA A 54 9.60 12.74 -1.31
CA ALA A 54 8.26 12.99 -0.78
C ALA A 54 8.11 12.58 0.69
N LEU A 55 8.78 11.51 1.13
CA LEU A 55 8.69 10.99 2.50
C LEU A 55 9.55 11.77 3.52
N THR A 56 10.53 12.55 3.06
CA THR A 56 11.40 13.37 3.94
C THR A 56 10.78 14.71 4.38
N ARG A 57 9.51 14.96 4.08
CA ARG A 57 8.76 16.16 4.54
C ARG A 57 7.83 15.84 5.69
#